data_AF-F8LDJ0-F1
#
_entry.id   AF-F8LDJ0-F1
#
_cell.length_a   1.000
_cell.length_b   1.000
_cell.length_c   1.000
_cell.angle_alpha   90.00
_cell.angle_beta   90.00
_cell.angle_gamma   90.00
#
_symmetry.space_group_name_H-M   'P 1'
#
loop_
_entity.id
_entity.type
_entity.pdbx_description
1 polymer ?
#
loop_
_entity_poly.entity_id
_entity_poly.type
_entity_poly.pdbx_seq_one_letter_code
_entity_poly.pdbx_strand_id
1 'polypeptide(L)' 'MKNIENFFTIKLCSDSEYNELVVDVYWKNYPLAMLSCDKGPENIEIEIYPPPEDQSSWKFTLSEITNVLEAAKNYLLE' A
#
# COMPACT_ATOMS: atom_id res chain seq x y z
N MET A 1 0.05 9.23 -8.15
CA MET A 1 -0.28 9.35 -6.72
C MET A 1 -1.72 9.79 -6.59
N LYS A 2 -2.53 9.04 -5.85
CA LYS A 2 -3.88 9.44 -5.47
C LYS A 2 -3.95 9.52 -3.95
N ASN A 3 -4.46 10.65 -3.44
CA ASN A 3 -4.79 10.81 -2.02
C ASN A 3 -6.16 10.20 -1.77
N ILE A 4 -6.26 9.30 -0.80
CA ILE A 4 -7.52 8.59 -0.50
C ILE A 4 -8.09 9.05 0.84
N GLU A 5 -7.22 9.33 1.81
CA GLU A 5 -7.52 9.94 3.09
C GLU A 5 -6.41 10.97 3.39
N ASN A 6 -6.64 11.93 4.29
CA ASN A 6 -5.81 13.14 4.45
C ASN A 6 -4.29 12.91 4.63
N PHE A 7 -3.85 11.68 4.91
CA PHE A 7 -2.43 11.31 4.97
C PHE A 7 -2.08 10.04 4.19
N PHE A 8 -3.02 9.33 3.57
CA PHE A 8 -2.71 8.12 2.81
C PHE A 8 -2.52 8.41 1.33
N THR A 9 -1.43 7.90 0.78
CA THR A 9 -1.13 7.94 -0.66
C THR A 9 -1.00 6.53 -1.21
N ILE A 10 -1.61 6.28 -2.36
CA ILE A 10 -1.41 5.06 -3.15
C ILE A 10 -0.62 5.39 -4.42
N LYS A 11 0.35 4.52 -4.73
CA LYS A 11 1.15 4.59 -5.95
C LYS A 11 1.24 3.21 -6.59
N LEU A 12 0.72 3.11 -7.82
CA LEU A 12 0.97 1.96 -8.68
C LEU A 12 2.41 2.05 -9.21
N CYS A 13 3.17 1.00 -9.00
CA CYS A 13 4.54 0.85 -9.43
C CYS A 13 4.61 -0.39 -10.34
N SER A 14 5.51 -0.34 -11.32
CA SER A 14 5.95 -1.54 -12.03
C SER A 14 7.31 -1.85 -11.47
N ASP A 15 7.48 -3.05 -10.90
CA ASP A 15 8.80 -3.52 -10.55
C ASP A 15 9.55 -3.77 -11.86
N SER A 16 10.51 -2.90 -12.16
CA SER A 16 11.26 -2.89 -13.41
C SER A 16 12.12 -4.14 -13.61
N GLU A 17 12.37 -4.92 -12.57
CA GLU A 17 13.14 -6.17 -12.68
C GLU A 17 12.28 -7.38 -13.05
N TYR A 18 10.98 -7.39 -12.68
CA TYR A 18 10.11 -8.55 -12.84
C TYR A 18 8.85 -8.31 -13.69
N ASN A 19 8.62 -7.08 -14.18
CA ASN A 19 7.37 -6.69 -14.87
C ASN A 19 6.11 -6.93 -14.00
N GLU A 20 6.30 -6.94 -12.68
CA GLU A 20 5.25 -7.19 -11.71
C GLU A 20 4.57 -5.86 -11.35
N LEU A 21 3.24 -5.85 -11.33
CA LEU A 21 2.47 -4.71 -10.86
C LEU A 21 2.42 -4.78 -9.34
N VAL A 22 2.86 -3.72 -8.69
CA VAL A 22 2.80 -3.58 -7.24
C VAL A 22 2.15 -2.25 -6.89
N VAL A 23 1.49 -2.22 -5.74
CA VAL A 23 0.87 -1.01 -5.23
C VAL A 23 1.51 -0.66 -3.89
N ASP A 24 2.23 0.45 -3.87
CA ASP A 24 2.76 1.03 -2.65
C ASP A 24 1.70 1.88 -1.94
N VAL A 25 1.59 1.69 -0.64
CA VAL A 25 0.79 2.49 0.27
C VAL A 25 1.72 3.27 1.18
N TYR A 26 1.56 4.58 1.21
CA TYR A 26 2.31 5.49 2.06
C TYR A 26 1.39 6.11 3.11
N TRP A 27 1.90 6.28 4.32
CA TRP A 27 1.31 7.13 5.35
C TRP A 27 2.18 8.37 5.51
N LYS A 28 1.59 9.53 5.22
CA LYS A 28 2.28 10.80 4.99
C LYS A 28 3.31 10.61 3.88
N ASN A 29 4.61 10.70 4.21
CA ASN A 29 5.72 10.53 3.28
C ASN A 29 6.53 9.26 3.54
N TYR A 30 6.02 8.35 4.38
CA TYR A 30 6.73 7.13 4.74
C TYR A 30 6.04 5.90 4.14
N PRO A 31 6.82 4.92 3.64
CA PRO A 31 6.27 3.68 3.14
C PRO A 31 5.60 2.94 4.31
N LEU A 32 4.36 2.55 4.12
CA LEU A 32 3.59 1.80 5.10
C LEU A 32 3.48 0.33 4.70
N ALA A 33 3.09 0.07 3.46
CA ALA A 33 2.88 -1.27 2.96
C ALA A 33 3.06 -1.33 1.43
N MET A 34 3.34 -2.52 0.92
CA MET A 34 3.32 -2.85 -0.49
C MET A 34 2.37 -4.02 -0.72
N LEU A 35 1.53 -3.93 -1.74
CA LEU A 35 0.67 -5.03 -2.20
C LEU A 35 1.19 -5.55 -3.53
N SER A 36 1.26 -6.87 -3.69
CA SER A 36 1.59 -7.52 -4.97
C SER A 36 0.60 -8.64 -5.31
N CYS A 37 0.41 -8.91 -6.60
CA CYS A 37 -0.51 -9.94 -7.10
C CYS A 37 0.20 -11.03 -7.90
N ASP A 38 1.50 -11.24 -7.66
CA ASP A 38 2.36 -12.11 -8.48
C ASP A 38 1.91 -13.57 -8.42
N LYS A 39 1.26 -13.96 -7.30
CA LYS A 39 0.66 -15.29 -7.08
C LYS A 39 -0.79 -15.39 -7.54
N GLY A 40 -1.27 -14.43 -8.33
CA GLY A 40 -2.64 -14.36 -8.85
C GLY A 40 -3.54 -13.41 -8.07
N PRO A 41 -4.67 -12.99 -8.67
CA PRO A 41 -5.59 -11.99 -8.10
C PRO A 41 -6.29 -12.45 -6.81
N GLU A 42 -6.37 -13.75 -6.57
CA GLU A 42 -6.88 -14.36 -5.34
C GLU A 42 -5.86 -14.45 -4.21
N ASN A 43 -4.57 -14.32 -4.51
CA ASN A 43 -3.45 -14.47 -3.56
C ASN A 43 -2.63 -13.17 -3.45
N ILE A 44 -3.31 -12.04 -3.25
CA ILE A 44 -2.64 -10.75 -3.03
C ILE A 44 -1.87 -10.82 -1.71
N GLU A 45 -0.58 -10.56 -1.78
CA GLU A 45 0.29 -10.48 -0.61
C GLU A 45 0.43 -9.03 -0.17
N ILE A 46 0.62 -8.83 1.13
CA ILE A 46 0.90 -7.52 1.72
C ILE A 46 2.18 -7.60 2.54
N GLU A 47 3.15 -6.77 2.18
CA GLU A 47 4.33 -6.49 3.00
C GLU A 47 4.06 -5.21 3.81
N ILE A 48 4.36 -5.24 5.12
CA ILE A 48 4.15 -4.08 6.00
C ILE A 48 5.51 -3.60 6.52
N TYR A 49 5.81 -2.34 6.27
CA TYR A 49 7.05 -1.71 6.71
C TYR A 49 6.92 -1.13 8.13
N PRO A 50 8.00 -1.14 8.92
CA PRO A 50 7.99 -0.49 10.22
C PRO A 50 7.88 1.04 10.07
N PRO A 51 7.35 1.74 11.09
CA PRO A 51 7.39 3.20 11.15
C PRO A 51 8.84 3.73 11.17
N PRO A 52 9.04 5.01 10.79
CA PRO A 52 10.35 5.67 10.93
C PRO A 52 10.82 5.71 12.39
N GLU A 53 12.13 5.85 12.61
CA GLU A 53 12.76 5.75 13.94
C GLU A 53 12.19 6.72 14.99
N ASP A 54 11.61 7.85 14.57
CA ASP A 54 10.97 8.84 15.43
C ASP A 54 9.55 8.45 15.88
N GLN A 55 9.02 7.31 15.42
CA GLN A 55 7.69 6.81 15.71
C GLN A 55 7.71 5.34 16.13
N SER A 56 7.10 5.03 17.29
CA SER A 56 7.05 3.66 17.80
C SER A 56 6.02 2.77 17.08
N SER A 57 5.03 3.37 16.43
CA SER A 57 3.93 2.66 15.78
C SER A 57 3.25 3.53 14.73
N TRP A 58 2.67 2.89 13.72
CA TRP A 58 1.67 3.53 12.88
C TRP A 58 0.41 3.82 13.70
N LYS A 59 -0.26 4.96 13.42
CA LYS A 59 -1.48 5.38 14.11
C LYS A 59 -2.46 5.99 13.12
N PHE A 60 -3.58 5.30 12.96
CA PHE A 60 -4.75 5.65 12.16
C PHE A 60 -5.92 4.79 12.66
N THR A 61 -7.14 5.13 12.26
CA THR A 61 -8.33 4.34 12.53
C THR A 61 -8.33 3.07 11.68
N LEU A 62 -9.01 2.03 12.17
CA LEU A 62 -9.20 0.79 11.41
C LEU A 62 -9.87 1.06 10.07
N SER A 63 -10.88 1.92 10.04
CA SER A 63 -11.60 2.28 8.82
C SER A 63 -10.70 2.94 7.77
N GLU A 64 -9.80 3.84 8.19
CA GLU A 64 -8.88 4.50 7.26
C GLU A 64 -7.98 3.47 6.58
N ILE A 65 -7.36 2.56 7.34
CA ILE A 65 -6.45 1.58 6.74
C ILE A 65 -7.19 0.54 5.91
N THR A 66 -8.38 0.07 6.34
CA THR A 66 -9.14 -0.90 5.53
C THR A 66 -9.58 -0.30 4.20
N ASN A 67 -10.08 0.94 4.21
CA ASN A 67 -10.51 1.62 2.98
C ASN A 67 -9.35 1.81 2.00
N VAL A 68 -8.18 2.17 2.52
CA VAL A 68 -6.98 2.37 1.70
C VAL A 68 -6.45 1.05 1.14
N LEU A 69 -6.44 -0.03 1.93
CA LEU A 69 -6.03 -1.36 1.45
C LEU A 69 -7.01 -1.93 0.42
N GLU A 70 -8.32 -1.73 0.59
CA GLU A 70 -9.32 -2.10 -0.42
C GLU A 70 -9.12 -1.31 -1.72
N ALA A 71 -8.87 -0.01 -1.62
CA ALA A 71 -8.55 0.80 -2.79
C ALA A 71 -7.26 0.33 -3.46
N ALA A 72 -6.19 0.06 -2.70
CA ALA A 72 -4.92 -0.47 -3.21
C ALA A 72 -5.11 -1.77 -3.98
N LYS A 73 -5.88 -2.70 -3.40
CA LYS A 73 -6.27 -3.95 -4.04
C LYS A 73 -7.01 -3.72 -5.36
N ASN A 74 -7.98 -2.82 -5.39
CA ASN A 74 -8.72 -2.53 -6.63
C ASN A 74 -7.79 -1.94 -7.70
N TYR A 75 -6.89 -1.03 -7.32
CA TYR A 75 -5.88 -0.46 -8.22
C TYR A 75 -4.92 -1.50 -8.81
N LEU A 76 -4.67 -2.58 -8.09
CA LEU A 76 -3.79 -3.66 -8.53
C LEU A 76 -4.48 -4.62 -9.51
N LEU A 77 -5.81 -4.73 -9.44
CA LEU A 77 -6.62 -5.68 -10.22
C LEU A 77 -7.33 -5.06 -11.44
N GLU A 78 -7.34 -3.73 -11.54
CA GLU A 78 -7.85 -2.94 -12.69
C GLU A 78 -6.81 -2.83 -13.82
#